data_AF-A0A962CG37-F1
#
_entry.id   AF-A0A962CG37-F1
#
_cell.length_a   1.000
_cell.length_b   1.000
_cell.length_c   1.000
_cell.angle_alpha   90.00
_cell.angle_beta   90.00
_cell.angle_gamma   90.00
#
_symmetry.space_group_name_H-M   'P 1'
#
loop_
_entity.id
_entity.type
_entity.pdbx_description
1 polymer ?
#
loop_
_entity_poly.entity_id
_entity_poly.type
_entity_poly.pdbx_seq_one_letter_code
_entity_poly.pdbx_strand_id
1 'polypeptide(L)'
;HISARLPGDEHQFLINPYGLLFEEITASSLIAIDQEGNKLSESPYQVNKAGFVIHSAIHAAREDAGCVLHTHTRAGVAVSAQKAGVLPISQQSTFVLASLGYHDYEGVALRDDEKP
;
A
#
# COMPACT_ATOMS: atom_id res chain seq x y z
N HIS A 1 1.84 -0.57 -4.57
CA HIS A 1 0.59 0.08 -5.03
C HIS A 1 0.41 1.36 -4.23
N ILE A 2 -0.51 2.23 -4.61
CA ILE A 2 -0.84 3.44 -3.83
C ILE A 2 -2.35 3.50 -3.66
N SER A 3 -2.79 3.67 -2.41
CA SER A 3 -4.21 3.85 -2.09
C SER A 3 -4.44 5.10 -1.26
N ALA A 4 -5.53 5.82 -1.52
CA ALA A 4 -5.96 6.95 -0.71
C ALA A 4 -7.39 6.76 -0.23
N ARG A 5 -7.67 7.06 1.04
CA ARG A 5 -9.03 7.04 1.59
C ARG A 5 -9.83 8.21 1.02
N LEU A 6 -11.05 7.94 0.56
CA LEU A 6 -11.97 8.99 0.16
C LEU A 6 -12.55 9.70 1.39
N PRO A 7 -12.77 11.03 1.32
CA PRO A 7 -13.44 11.75 2.40
C PRO A 7 -14.86 11.22 2.66
N GLY A 8 -15.25 11.14 3.93
CA GLY A 8 -16.58 10.67 4.36
C GLY A 8 -16.47 9.61 5.47
N ASP A 9 -17.62 9.13 5.92
CA ASP A 9 -17.71 8.12 6.99
C ASP A 9 -17.58 6.68 6.46
N GLU A 10 -17.62 6.51 5.13
CA GLU A 10 -17.52 5.20 4.50
C GLU A 10 -16.05 4.76 4.29
N HIS A 11 -15.81 3.46 4.37
CA HIS A 11 -14.49 2.86 4.12
C HIS A 11 -14.28 2.64 2.61
N GLN A 12 -14.08 3.75 1.90
CA GLN A 12 -13.84 3.76 0.47
C GLN A 12 -12.44 4.29 0.15
N PHE A 13 -11.84 3.74 -0.90
CA PHE A 13 -10.46 4.05 -1.28
C PHE A 13 -10.32 4.20 -2.79
N LEU A 14 -9.40 5.06 -3.22
CA LEU A 14 -8.89 5.09 -4.59
C LEU A 14 -7.63 4.23 -4.67
N ILE A 15 -7.49 3.45 -5.75
CA ILE A 15 -6.27 2.69 -6.04
C ILE A 15 -5.93 2.73 -7.54
N ASN A 16 -4.64 2.55 -7.86
CA ASN A 16 -4.18 2.45 -9.23
C ASN A 16 -4.78 1.23 -9.96
N PRO A 17 -5.14 1.36 -11.25
CA PRO A 17 -5.49 0.24 -12.13
C PRO A 17 -4.43 -0.85 -12.17
N TYR A 18 -4.86 -2.11 -12.28
CA TYR A 18 -3.97 -3.21 -12.61
C TYR A 18 -3.67 -3.21 -14.12
N GLY A 19 -2.38 -3.30 -14.45
CA GLY A 19 -1.90 -3.37 -15.84
C GLY A 19 -1.39 -2.05 -16.41
N LEU A 20 -1.67 -0.92 -15.78
CA LEU A 20 -1.09 0.38 -16.16
C LEU A 20 0.27 0.61 -15.50
N LEU A 21 1.17 1.25 -16.23
CA LEU A 21 2.37 1.87 -15.68
C LEU A 21 1.98 3.08 -14.83
N PHE A 22 2.83 3.44 -13.85
CA PHE A 22 2.55 4.58 -12.97
C PHE A 22 2.48 5.91 -13.73
N GLU A 23 3.19 6.04 -14.85
CA GLU A 23 3.17 7.23 -15.71
C GLU A 23 1.89 7.36 -16.57
N GLU A 24 1.11 6.28 -16.69
CA GLU A 24 -0.17 6.26 -17.41
C GLU A 24 -1.35 6.60 -16.47
N ILE A 25 -1.10 6.72 -15.17
CA ILE A 25 -2.14 7.00 -14.18
C ILE A 25 -2.62 8.45 -14.33
N THR A 26 -3.93 8.61 -14.37
CA THR A 26 -4.61 9.91 -14.35
C THR A 26 -5.66 9.90 -13.23
N ALA A 27 -6.19 11.07 -12.87
CA ALA A 27 -7.28 11.15 -11.90
C ALA A 27 -8.47 10.26 -12.31
N SER A 28 -8.83 10.26 -13.60
CA SER A 28 -9.96 9.49 -14.13
C SER A 28 -9.68 8.00 -14.35
N SER A 29 -8.42 7.55 -14.28
CA SER A 29 -8.11 6.13 -14.37
C SER A 29 -8.16 5.42 -13.01
N LEU A 30 -8.06 6.15 -11.90
CA LEU A 30 -8.17 5.58 -10.55
C LEU A 30 -9.51 4.86 -10.35
N ILE A 31 -9.46 3.77 -9.58
CA ILE A 31 -10.63 2.94 -9.29
C ILE A 31 -11.04 3.17 -7.84
N ALA A 32 -12.32 3.47 -7.61
CA ALA A 32 -12.91 3.48 -6.27
C ALA A 32 -13.24 2.04 -5.84
N ILE A 33 -12.84 1.68 -4.63
CA ILE A 33 -13.07 0.35 -4.04
C ILE A 33 -13.54 0.45 -2.58
N ASP A 34 -14.26 -0.57 -2.12
CA ASP A 34 -14.62 -0.77 -0.71
C ASP A 34 -13.46 -1.41 0.09
N GLN A 35 -13.70 -1.63 1.39
CA GLN A 35 -12.77 -2.25 2.34
C GLN A 35 -12.36 -3.68 1.93
N GLU A 36 -13.22 -4.40 1.21
CA GLU A 36 -13.00 -5.75 0.69
C GLU A 36 -12.35 -5.76 -0.71
N GLY A 37 -12.07 -4.58 -1.27
CA GLY A 37 -11.45 -4.42 -2.59
C GLY A 37 -12.40 -4.67 -3.76
N ASN A 38 -13.72 -4.61 -3.56
CA ASN A 38 -14.70 -4.63 -4.64
C ASN A 38 -14.82 -3.24 -5.25
N LYS A 39 -15.03 -3.19 -6.57
CA LYS A 39 -15.17 -1.91 -7.28
C LYS A 39 -16.50 -1.24 -6.94
N LEU A 40 -16.44 0.05 -6.66
CA LEU A 40 -17.59 0.93 -6.44
C LEU A 40 -17.90 1.80 -7.66
N SER A 41 -16.95 1.93 -8.59
CA SER A 41 -17.09 2.68 -9.83
C SER A 41 -16.99 1.78 -11.05
N GLU A 42 -17.79 2.08 -12.09
CA GLU A 42 -17.60 1.53 -13.43
C GLU A 42 -16.21 1.93 -13.96
N SER A 43 -15.36 0.94 -14.23
CA SER A 43 -14.03 1.14 -14.77
C SER A 43 -13.65 -0.04 -15.67
N PRO A 44 -13.07 0.21 -16.85
CA PRO A 44 -12.63 -0.86 -17.76
C PRO A 44 -11.43 -1.64 -17.18
N TYR A 45 -10.75 -1.09 -16.17
CA TYR A 45 -9.55 -1.68 -15.59
C TYR A 45 -9.87 -2.58 -14.41
N GLN A 46 -9.02 -3.58 -14.17
CA GLN A 46 -9.12 -4.47 -13.01
C GLN A 46 -8.40 -3.92 -11.78
N VAL A 47 -8.79 -4.39 -10.61
CA VAL A 47 -8.10 -4.12 -9.33
C VAL A 47 -7.23 -5.32 -8.99
N ASN A 48 -5.99 -5.08 -8.57
CA ASN A 48 -5.15 -6.13 -8.01
C ASN A 48 -5.53 -6.34 -6.54
N LYS A 49 -6.48 -7.25 -6.28
CA LYS A 49 -6.96 -7.54 -4.93
C LYS A 49 -5.84 -7.99 -3.97
N ALA A 50 -4.91 -8.81 -4.46
CA ALA A 50 -3.74 -9.23 -3.68
C ALA A 50 -2.90 -8.02 -3.23
N GLY A 51 -2.64 -7.11 -4.17
CA GLY A 51 -1.96 -5.84 -3.89
C GLY A 51 -2.71 -4.91 -2.93
N PHE A 52 -4.01 -5.11 -2.72
CA PHE A 52 -4.82 -4.31 -1.81
C PHE A 52 -4.88 -4.89 -0.38
N VAL A 53 -4.53 -6.17 -0.17
CA VAL A 53 -4.59 -6.83 1.15
C VAL A 53 -3.85 -6.04 2.23
N ILE A 54 -2.62 -5.61 1.95
CA ILE A 54 -1.81 -4.82 2.89
C ILE A 54 -2.44 -3.43 3.12
N HIS A 55 -2.95 -2.81 2.06
CA HIS A 55 -3.56 -1.48 2.14
C HIS A 55 -4.83 -1.50 2.99
N SER A 56 -5.70 -2.50 2.80
CA SER A 56 -6.94 -2.64 3.54
C SER A 56 -6.71 -2.90 5.02
N ALA A 57 -5.70 -3.72 5.36
CA ALA A 57 -5.31 -3.97 6.75
C ALA A 57 -4.89 -2.68 7.46
N ILE A 58 -4.01 -1.89 6.84
CA ILE A 58 -3.55 -0.61 7.41
C ILE A 58 -4.72 0.38 7.54
N HIS A 59 -5.55 0.55 6.52
CA HIS A 59 -6.70 1.47 6.56
C HIS A 59 -7.77 1.07 7.58
N ALA A 60 -7.90 -0.21 7.89
CA ALA A 60 -8.79 -0.70 8.95
C ALA A 60 -8.21 -0.45 10.34
N ALA A 61 -6.90 -0.63 10.51
CA ALA A 61 -6.23 -0.43 11.80
C ALA A 61 -5.93 1.05 12.12
N ARG A 62 -5.87 1.90 11.09
CA ARG A 62 -5.44 3.31 11.19
C ARG A 62 -6.40 4.23 10.43
N GLU A 63 -7.42 4.69 11.11
CA GLU A 63 -8.37 5.68 10.56
C GLU A 63 -7.69 6.99 10.16
N ASP A 64 -6.57 7.34 10.81
CA ASP A 64 -5.77 8.53 10.49
C ASP A 64 -4.88 8.36 9.25
N ALA A 65 -4.75 7.14 8.71
CA ALA A 65 -4.00 6.88 7.50
C ALA A 65 -4.80 7.28 6.25
N GLY A 66 -4.73 8.55 5.86
CA GLY A 66 -5.38 9.02 4.63
C GLY A 66 -4.80 8.42 3.33
N CYS A 67 -3.56 7.92 3.37
CA CYS A 67 -2.88 7.33 2.21
C CYS A 67 -1.87 6.26 2.64
N VAL A 68 -1.77 5.19 1.86
CA VAL A 68 -0.83 4.09 2.06
C VAL A 68 -0.07 3.83 0.76
N LEU A 69 1.26 3.79 0.85
CA LEU A 69 2.16 3.56 -0.28
C LEU A 69 2.98 2.29 -0.04
N HIS A 70 3.01 1.42 -1.04
CA HIS A 70 3.85 0.22 -1.06
C HIS A 70 4.73 0.22 -2.32
N THR A 71 6.04 0.04 -2.15
CA THR A 71 7.03 0.16 -3.23
C THR A 71 8.04 -0.97 -3.21
N HIS A 72 8.51 -1.36 -4.40
CA HIS A 72 9.60 -2.31 -4.60
C HIS A 72 10.83 -1.59 -5.18
N THR A 73 11.33 -0.56 -4.48
CA THR A 73 12.52 0.16 -4.93
C THR A 73 13.78 -0.68 -4.72
N ARG A 74 14.78 -0.52 -5.60
CA ARG A 74 16.05 -1.27 -5.52
C ARG A 74 16.71 -1.17 -4.13
N ALA A 75 16.81 0.04 -3.59
CA ALA A 75 17.43 0.26 -2.28
C ALA A 75 16.53 -0.20 -1.12
N GLY A 76 15.21 0.03 -1.21
CA GLY A 76 14.26 -0.40 -0.19
C GLY A 76 14.27 -1.92 0.00
N VAL A 77 14.16 -2.67 -1.10
CA VAL A 77 14.20 -4.15 -1.07
C VAL A 77 15.57 -4.65 -0.60
N ALA A 78 16.67 -4.01 -1.04
CA ALA A 78 18.01 -4.40 -0.60
C ALA A 78 18.21 -4.23 0.91
N VAL A 79 17.67 -3.16 1.51
CA VAL A 79 17.75 -2.92 2.95
C VAL A 79 16.80 -3.84 3.73
N SER A 80 15.58 -4.10 3.24
CA SER A 80 14.62 -4.99 3.92
C SER A 80 15.11 -6.44 3.99
N ALA A 81 15.99 -6.86 3.08
CA ALA A 81 16.61 -8.18 3.08
C ALA A 81 17.83 -8.31 4.02
N GLN A 82 18.27 -7.22 4.67
CA GLN A 82 19.40 -7.25 5.59
C GLN A 82 18.93 -7.49 7.03
N LYS A 83 19.64 -8.34 7.77
CA LYS A 83 19.33 -8.67 9.18
C LYS A 83 19.19 -7.44 10.08
N ALA A 84 19.97 -6.38 9.83
CA ALA A 84 19.96 -5.16 10.63
C ALA A 84 19.03 -4.07 10.08
N GLY A 85 18.40 -4.29 8.93
CA GLY A 85 17.48 -3.34 8.31
C GLY A 85 18.06 -1.93 8.15
N VAL A 86 17.28 -0.90 8.51
CA VAL A 86 17.67 0.50 8.41
C VAL A 86 18.62 0.83 9.56
N LEU A 87 19.82 1.33 9.26
CA LEU A 87 20.81 1.73 10.25
C LEU A 87 20.79 3.25 10.50
N PRO A 88 21.11 3.73 11.72
CA PRO A 88 21.19 5.15 12.06
C PRO A 88 22.49 5.79 11.56
N ILE A 89 22.75 5.71 10.24
CA ILE A 89 24.01 6.15 9.61
C ILE A 89 23.88 7.48 8.85
N SER A 90 22.68 8.06 8.84
CA SER A 90 22.40 9.35 8.22
C SER A 90 21.30 10.11 8.96
N GLN A 91 21.27 11.44 8.80
CA GLN A 91 20.19 12.25 9.33
C GLN A 91 18.81 11.78 8.84
N GLN A 92 18.70 11.39 7.57
CA GLN A 92 17.47 10.88 6.98
C GLN A 92 17.00 9.57 7.63
N SER A 93 17.93 8.64 7.91
CA SER A 93 17.59 7.37 8.56
C SER A 93 16.99 7.55 9.96
N THR A 94 17.39 8.61 10.67
CA THR A 94 16.89 8.89 12.03
C THR A 94 15.39 9.20 12.03
N PHE A 95 14.90 9.93 11.02
CA PHE A 95 13.46 10.22 10.90
C PHE A 95 12.64 8.96 10.61
N VAL A 96 13.16 8.06 9.78
CA VAL A 96 12.49 6.79 9.48
C VAL A 96 12.43 5.90 10.71
N LEU A 97 13.55 5.78 11.43
CA LEU A 97 13.67 4.93 12.61
C LEU A 97 12.70 5.29 13.74
N ALA A 98 12.30 6.57 13.85
CA ALA A 98 11.36 7.01 14.88
C ALA A 98 9.96 6.38 14.76
N SER A 99 9.59 5.87 13.59
CA SER A 99 8.27 5.29 13.32
C SER A 99 8.35 4.05 12.41
N LEU A 100 9.45 3.29 12.49
CA LEU A 100 9.68 2.11 11.66
C LEU A 100 9.12 0.85 12.33
N GLY A 101 8.22 0.15 11.64
CA GLY A 101 7.82 -1.22 11.95
C GLY A 101 8.50 -2.22 11.01
N TYR A 102 8.66 -3.46 11.50
CA TYR A 102 9.12 -4.59 10.70
C TYR A 102 8.03 -5.66 10.64
N HIS A 103 7.87 -6.26 9.47
CA HIS A 103 7.02 -7.41 9.21
C HIS A 103 7.88 -8.44 8.47
N ASP A 104 7.89 -9.68 8.94
CA ASP A 104 8.68 -10.73 8.32
C ASP A 104 8.08 -11.14 6.97
N TYR A 105 8.90 -11.73 6.10
CA TYR A 105 8.41 -12.17 4.80
C TYR A 105 7.65 -13.49 4.93
N GLU A 106 6.35 -13.48 4.63
CA GLU A 106 5.47 -14.65 4.79
C GLU A 106 5.08 -15.32 3.46
N GLY A 107 5.39 -14.69 2.33
CA GLY A 107 5.03 -15.21 1.02
C GLY A 107 4.57 -14.13 0.06
N VAL A 108 3.67 -14.50 -0.85
CA VAL A 108 3.05 -13.55 -1.77
C VAL A 108 1.71 -13.18 -1.18
N ALA A 109 1.51 -11.88 -0.89
CA ALA A 109 0.35 -11.28 -0.21
C ALA A 109 -1.00 -11.55 -0.89
N LEU A 110 -1.41 -12.81 -0.89
CA LEU A 110 -2.62 -13.35 -1.51
C LEU A 110 -3.60 -13.84 -0.45
N ARG A 111 -3.13 -14.03 0.77
CA ARG A 111 -3.88 -14.64 1.86
C ARG A 111 -4.04 -13.65 3.02
N ASP A 112 -5.11 -13.83 3.78
CA ASP A 112 -5.46 -12.94 4.89
C ASP A 112 -4.49 -13.05 6.10
N ASP A 113 -3.77 -14.17 6.23
CA ASP A 113 -2.73 -14.36 7.25
C ASP A 113 -1.50 -13.48 7.00
N GLU A 114 -1.27 -13.03 5.76
CA GLU A 114 -0.16 -12.14 5.40
C GLU A 114 -0.47 -10.64 5.64
N LYS A 115 -1.52 -10.33 6.40
CA LYS A 115 -1.85 -8.95 6.82
C LYS A 115 -0.93 -8.54 8.00
N PRO A 116 -0.21 -7.42 7.90
CA PRO A 116 0.71 -6.96 8.94
C PRO A 116 0.01 -6.37 10.18
#